data_AF-A0A961KPH4-F1
#
_entry.id   AF-A0A961KPH4-F1
#
_cell.length_a   1.000
_cell.length_b   1.000
_cell.length_c   1.000
_cell.angle_alpha   90.00
_cell.angle_beta   90.00
_cell.angle_gamma   90.00
#
_symmetry.space_group_name_H-M   'P 1'
#
loop_
_entity.id
_entity.type
_entity.pdbx_description
1 polymer ?
#
loop_
_entity_poly.entity_id
_entity_poly.type
_entity_poly.pdbx_seq_one_letter_code
_entity_poly.pdbx_strand_id
1 'polypeptide(L)'
;MNYHSPSSFEEASAIAAGATGITRFLAGGTDVLVQLRADMVTPDDLIDVKHIPGVKDIARLDDGGWRIGAAVAGAEMTEDAALCADWPGLTEGMDLIGSTQVQGRATLVGNLCNGSPAADGVPAMIAAGCTVSVTGPDGPREV
;
A
#
# COMPACT_ATOMS: atom_id res chain seq x y z
N MET A 1 20.28 3.65 8.62
CA MET A 1 19.21 3.11 7.78
C MET A 1 19.80 2.14 6.77
N ASN A 2 19.50 0.86 6.93
CA ASN A 2 19.68 -0.18 5.93
C ASN A 2 18.47 -0.16 4.99
N TYR A 3 18.71 -0.38 3.70
CA TYR A 3 17.66 -0.49 2.70
C TYR A 3 17.55 -1.94 2.24
N HIS A 4 16.33 -2.46 2.26
CA HIS A 4 16.03 -3.83 1.88
C HIS A 4 15.08 -3.83 0.68
N SER A 5 15.31 -4.74 -0.26
CA SER A 5 14.47 -4.92 -1.45
C SER A 5 14.12 -6.41 -1.61
N PRO A 6 13.27 -6.95 -0.71
CA PRO A 6 12.89 -8.36 -0.73
C PRO A 6 12.16 -8.73 -2.03
N SER A 7 12.25 -10.01 -2.36
CA SER A 7 11.63 -10.62 -3.54
C SER A 7 10.31 -11.33 -3.22
N SER A 8 9.95 -11.46 -1.94
CA SER A 8 8.73 -12.11 -1.46
C SER A 8 8.19 -11.44 -0.18
N PHE A 9 6.92 -11.69 0.14
CA PHE A 9 6.32 -11.19 1.38
C PHE A 9 6.90 -11.89 2.61
N GLU A 10 7.25 -13.16 2.49
CA GLU A 10 7.89 -13.96 3.53
C GLU A 10 9.28 -13.40 3.88
N GLU A 11 10.06 -13.03 2.86
CA GLU A 11 11.36 -12.38 3.05
C GLU A 11 11.20 -11.01 3.72
N ALA A 12 10.26 -10.19 3.24
CA ALA A 12 9.94 -8.90 3.87
C ALA A 12 9.54 -9.06 5.34
N SER A 13 8.69 -10.05 5.64
CA SER A 13 8.26 -10.37 7.00
C SER A 13 9.41 -10.87 7.87
N ALA A 14 10.31 -11.68 7.34
CA ALA A 14 11.47 -12.19 8.07
C ALA A 14 12.45 -11.07 8.43
N ILE A 15 12.70 -10.13 7.50
CA ILE A 15 13.52 -8.94 7.76
C ILE A 15 12.88 -8.11 8.88
N ALA A 16 11.58 -7.82 8.77
CA ALA A 16 10.87 -7.03 9.78
C ALA A 16 10.85 -7.71 11.16
N ALA A 17 10.71 -9.04 11.22
CA ALA A 17 10.72 -9.80 12.47
C ALA A 17 12.12 -9.88 13.12
N GLY A 18 13.18 -9.83 12.32
CA GLY A 18 14.56 -9.82 12.79
C GLY A 18 15.11 -8.44 13.16
N ALA A 19 14.40 -7.36 12.79
CA ALA A 19 14.85 -6.00 13.05
C ALA A 19 14.80 -5.66 14.55
N THR A 20 15.86 -5.05 15.07
CA THR A 20 15.95 -4.62 16.47
C THR A 20 15.63 -3.14 16.66
N GLY A 21 15.45 -2.41 15.56
CA GLY A 21 15.26 -0.96 15.53
C GLY A 21 13.96 -0.54 14.87
N ILE A 22 13.86 0.74 14.51
CA ILE A 22 12.68 1.29 13.86
C ILE A 22 12.64 0.77 12.41
N THR A 23 11.60 0.01 12.09
CA THR A 23 11.35 -0.50 10.74
C THR A 23 10.24 0.28 10.07
N ARG A 24 10.43 0.64 8.80
CA ARG A 24 9.37 1.19 7.94
C ARG A 24 9.30 0.43 6.62
N PHE A 25 8.09 0.35 6.07
CA PHE A 25 7.86 -0.19 4.73
C PHE A 25 7.75 0.95 3.72
N LEU A 26 8.24 0.70 2.50
CA LEU A 26 8.21 1.62 1.38
C LEU A 26 7.37 1.01 0.24
N ALA A 27 6.17 1.54 0.05
CA ALA A 27 5.36 1.34 -1.15
C ALA A 27 5.44 2.61 -2.03
N GLY A 28 4.43 3.47 -1.94
CA GLY A 28 4.37 4.74 -2.68
C GLY A 28 5.43 5.76 -2.27
N GLY A 29 5.69 5.86 -0.96
CA GLY A 29 6.70 6.75 -0.39
C GLY A 29 6.20 8.15 -0.03
N THR A 30 4.92 8.47 -0.30
CA THR A 30 4.35 9.81 -0.14
C THR A 30 4.30 10.30 1.31
N ASP A 31 4.19 9.39 2.27
CA ASP A 31 4.26 9.71 3.69
C ASP A 31 5.67 9.42 4.24
N VAL A 32 6.13 8.17 4.12
CA VAL A 32 7.39 7.74 4.76
C VAL A 32 8.58 8.58 4.30
N LEU A 33 8.76 8.87 3.01
CA LEU A 33 9.90 9.67 2.55
C LEU A 33 9.81 11.14 2.99
N VAL A 34 8.58 11.67 3.15
CA VAL A 34 8.36 13.01 3.68
C VAL A 34 8.69 13.05 5.18
N GLN A 35 8.27 12.03 5.94
CA GLN A 35 8.60 11.88 7.36
C GLN A 35 10.11 11.75 7.59
N LEU A 36 10.81 10.99 6.73
CA LEU A 36 12.26 10.86 6.75
C LEU A 36 12.96 12.18 6.45
N ARG A 37 12.51 12.90 5.40
CA ARG A 37 13.07 14.21 5.05
C ARG A 37 12.87 15.25 6.16
N ALA A 38 11.77 15.15 6.90
CA ALA A 38 11.44 16.07 7.99
C ALA A 38 12.06 15.65 9.34
N ASP A 39 12.93 14.63 9.35
CA ASP A 39 13.53 14.04 10.55
C ASP A 39 12.51 13.59 11.61
N MET A 40 11.25 13.37 11.22
CA MET A 40 10.20 12.88 12.12
C MET A 40 10.36 11.39 12.43
N VAL A 41 10.94 10.64 11.48
CA VAL A 41 11.26 9.22 11.61
C VAL A 41 12.60 8.96 10.95
N THR A 42 13.53 8.36 11.70
CA THR A 42 14.82 7.89 11.18
C THR A 42 14.89 6.38 11.33
N PRO A 43 14.37 5.60 10.35
CA PRO A 43 14.31 4.15 10.51
C PRO A 43 15.70 3.52 10.41
N ASP A 44 15.91 2.48 11.19
CA ASP A 44 17.08 1.61 11.08
C ASP A 44 16.98 0.74 9.84
N ASP A 45 15.76 0.30 9.48
CA ASP A 45 15.49 -0.54 8.32
C ASP A 45 14.33 0.02 7.49
N LEU A 46 14.56 0.18 6.18
CA LEU A 46 13.54 0.57 5.20
C LEU A 46 13.34 -0.58 4.20
N ILE A 47 12.16 -1.19 4.22
CA ILE A 47 11.82 -2.37 3.42
C ILE A 47 10.98 -1.94 2.21
N ASP A 48 11.56 -1.94 1.02
CA ASP A 48 10.88 -1.62 -0.24
C ASP A 48 10.16 -2.86 -0.80
N VAL A 49 8.82 -2.81 -0.82
CA VAL A 49 7.98 -3.92 -1.26
C VAL A 49 7.69 -3.92 -2.76
N LYS A 50 8.09 -2.89 -3.52
CA LYS A 50 7.72 -2.72 -4.94
C LYS A 50 8.33 -3.76 -5.88
N HIS A 51 9.30 -4.55 -5.39
CA HIS A 51 9.97 -5.60 -6.15
C HIS A 51 9.37 -7.00 -5.95
N ILE A 52 8.42 -7.14 -5.02
CA ILE A 52 7.70 -8.38 -4.81
C ILE A 52 6.73 -8.62 -5.99
N PRO A 53 6.71 -9.79 -6.64
CA PRO A 53 5.77 -10.07 -7.72
C PRO A 53 4.31 -9.87 -7.31
N GLY A 54 3.49 -9.33 -8.21
CA GLY A 54 2.05 -9.14 -8.00
C GLY A 54 1.65 -7.88 -7.21
N VAL A 55 2.59 -7.18 -6.56
CA VAL A 55 2.26 -5.96 -5.79
C VAL A 55 1.83 -4.78 -6.64
N LYS A 56 2.03 -4.81 -7.95
CA LYS A 56 1.59 -3.76 -8.89
C LYS A 56 0.45 -4.20 -9.79
N ASP A 57 -0.13 -5.36 -9.52
CA ASP A 57 -1.18 -5.92 -10.36
C ASP A 57 -2.55 -5.40 -9.90
N ILE A 58 -3.42 -5.13 -10.87
CA ILE A 58 -4.86 -4.92 -10.68
C ILE A 58 -5.54 -6.09 -11.40
N ALA A 59 -6.31 -6.89 -10.66
CA ALA A 59 -6.93 -8.09 -11.20
C ALA A 59 -8.40 -8.19 -10.82
N ARG A 60 -9.27 -8.36 -11.81
CA ARG A 60 -10.66 -8.77 -11.59
C ARG A 60 -10.70 -10.26 -11.25
N LEU A 61 -11.52 -10.61 -10.26
CA LEU A 61 -11.70 -11.98 -9.78
C LEU A 61 -12.95 -12.62 -10.40
N ASP A 62 -13.00 -13.95 -10.41
CA ASP A 62 -14.11 -14.71 -11.02
C ASP A 62 -15.46 -14.48 -10.31
N ASP A 63 -15.43 -14.06 -9.05
CA ASP A 63 -16.62 -13.70 -8.25
C ASP A 63 -17.11 -12.26 -8.49
N GLY A 64 -16.47 -11.52 -9.39
CA GLY A 64 -16.76 -10.12 -9.69
C GLY A 64 -16.05 -9.13 -8.76
N GLY A 65 -15.28 -9.61 -7.77
CA GLY A 65 -14.42 -8.79 -6.93
C GLY A 65 -13.16 -8.30 -7.65
N TRP A 66 -12.37 -7.52 -6.95
CA TRP A 66 -11.09 -7.01 -7.45
C TRP A 66 -9.98 -7.24 -6.42
N ARG A 67 -8.80 -7.61 -6.91
CA ARG A 67 -7.56 -7.66 -6.14
C ARG A 67 -6.65 -6.53 -6.59
N ILE A 68 -6.27 -5.68 -5.65
CA ILE A 68 -5.38 -4.55 -5.87
C ILE A 68 -4.06 -4.83 -5.14
N GLY A 69 -2.94 -4.80 -5.88
CA GLY A 69 -1.61 -4.98 -5.31
C GLY A 69 -1.21 -3.84 -4.36
N ALA A 70 -0.37 -4.16 -3.36
CA ALA A 70 0.03 -3.22 -2.31
C ALA A 70 0.83 -1.99 -2.78
N ALA A 71 1.37 -2.04 -3.99
CA ALA A 71 2.17 -1.01 -4.62
C ALA A 71 1.53 -0.40 -5.88
N VAL A 72 0.25 -0.68 -6.14
CA VAL A 72 -0.53 -0.03 -7.20
C VAL A 72 -0.72 1.44 -6.82
N ALA A 73 -0.35 2.36 -7.72
CA ALA A 73 -0.54 3.78 -7.53
C ALA A 73 -2.01 4.19 -7.74
N GLY A 74 -2.46 5.23 -7.05
CA GLY A 74 -3.81 5.78 -7.20
C GLY A 74 -4.12 6.19 -8.65
N ALA A 75 -3.14 6.77 -9.35
CA ALA A 75 -3.29 7.11 -10.77
C ALA A 75 -3.52 5.87 -11.67
N GLU A 76 -2.86 4.75 -11.38
CA GLU A 76 -3.07 3.50 -12.14
C GLU A 76 -4.49 2.95 -11.90
N MET A 77 -5.02 3.10 -10.69
CA MET A 77 -6.40 2.71 -10.38
C MET A 77 -7.43 3.56 -11.12
N THR A 78 -7.22 4.87 -11.21
CA THR A 78 -8.18 5.78 -11.85
C THR A 78 -8.15 5.68 -13.38
N GLU A 79 -7.06 5.17 -13.95
CA GLU A 79 -6.94 4.85 -15.38
C GLU A 79 -7.64 3.53 -15.77
N ASP A 80 -7.90 2.62 -14.83
CA ASP A 80 -8.66 1.39 -15.09
C ASP A 80 -10.16 1.69 -15.16
N ALA A 81 -10.67 1.83 -16.39
CA ALA A 81 -12.07 2.15 -16.65
C ALA A 81 -13.06 1.12 -16.08
N ALA A 82 -12.68 -0.16 -15.99
CA ALA A 82 -13.56 -1.19 -15.47
C ALA A 82 -13.60 -1.14 -13.94
N LEU A 83 -12.46 -0.93 -13.28
CA LEU A 83 -12.40 -0.71 -11.83
C LEU A 83 -13.19 0.54 -11.44
N CYS A 84 -13.03 1.64 -12.18
CA CYS A 84 -13.79 2.88 -11.96
C CYS A 84 -15.30 2.70 -12.14
N ALA A 85 -15.73 1.85 -13.07
CA ALA A 85 -17.14 1.57 -13.29
C ALA A 85 -17.74 0.69 -12.17
N ASP A 86 -16.99 -0.32 -11.72
CA ASP A 86 -17.45 -1.26 -10.69
C ASP A 86 -17.37 -0.64 -9.27
N TRP A 87 -16.35 0.19 -8.99
CA TRP A 87 -16.05 0.73 -7.66
C TRP A 87 -15.75 2.25 -7.67
N PRO A 88 -16.69 3.09 -8.16
CA PRO A 88 -16.45 4.53 -8.36
C PRO A 88 -16.09 5.27 -7.06
N GLY A 89 -16.69 4.90 -5.92
CA GLY A 89 -16.39 5.56 -4.64
C GLY A 89 -14.97 5.26 -4.12
N LEU A 90 -14.42 4.10 -4.45
CA LEU A 90 -13.05 3.74 -4.07
C LEU A 90 -12.03 4.49 -4.94
N THR A 91 -12.28 4.56 -6.26
CA THR A 91 -11.38 5.25 -7.19
C THR A 91 -11.46 6.77 -7.01
N GLU A 92 -12.64 7.34 -6.77
CA GLU A 92 -12.81 8.75 -6.40
C GLU A 92 -12.05 9.08 -5.11
N GLY A 93 -12.17 8.25 -4.07
CA GLY A 93 -11.44 8.45 -2.82
C GLY A 93 -9.92 8.50 -3.03
N MET A 94 -9.38 7.68 -3.93
CA MET A 94 -7.96 7.74 -4.30
C MET A 94 -7.60 8.95 -5.15
N ASP A 95 -8.50 9.41 -6.04
CA ASP A 95 -8.30 10.60 -6.85
C ASP A 95 -8.33 11.89 -6.02
N LEU A 96 -8.86 11.88 -4.81
CA LEU A 96 -8.83 13.05 -3.92
C LEU A 96 -7.50 13.21 -3.15
N ILE A 97 -6.60 12.22 -3.21
CA ILE A 97 -5.37 12.21 -2.40
C ILE A 97 -4.27 13.07 -3.02
N GLY A 98 -4.10 14.26 -2.47
CA GLY A 98 -2.95 15.13 -2.76
C GLY A 98 -2.99 15.75 -4.15
N SER A 99 -1.82 15.83 -4.81
CA SER A 99 -1.68 16.33 -6.18
C SER A 99 -1.48 15.18 -7.17
N THR A 100 -1.49 15.47 -8.48
CA THR A 100 -1.18 14.48 -9.53
C THR A 100 0.13 13.72 -9.28
N GLN A 101 1.17 14.39 -8.77
CA GLN A 101 2.44 13.73 -8.42
C GLN A 101 2.32 12.79 -7.21
N VAL A 102 1.46 13.15 -6.25
CA VAL A 102 1.14 12.29 -5.10
C VAL A 102 0.33 11.10 -5.57
N GLN A 103 -0.73 11.29 -6.35
CA GLN A 103 -1.56 10.22 -6.91
C GLN A 103 -0.77 9.23 -7.76
N GLY A 104 0.23 9.71 -8.53
CA GLY A 104 1.13 8.85 -9.31
C GLY A 104 2.07 7.97 -8.47
N ARG A 105 2.01 8.08 -7.14
CA ARG A 105 2.85 7.33 -6.20
C ARG A 105 2.07 6.73 -5.03
N ALA A 106 1.08 7.43 -4.49
CA ALA A 106 0.28 7.02 -3.35
C ALA A 106 -0.46 5.72 -3.65
N THR A 107 -0.56 4.84 -2.67
CA THR A 107 -1.13 3.50 -2.80
C THR A 107 -2.24 3.34 -1.76
N LEU A 108 -3.31 2.61 -2.06
CA LEU A 108 -4.35 2.27 -1.07
C LEU A 108 -3.77 1.65 0.21
N VAL A 109 -2.89 0.65 0.06
CA VAL A 109 -2.28 -0.05 1.20
C VAL A 109 -1.39 0.88 2.02
N GLY A 110 -0.60 1.73 1.36
CA GLY A 110 0.17 2.78 2.05
C GLY A 110 -0.73 3.76 2.83
N ASN A 111 -1.84 4.20 2.24
CA ASN A 111 -2.81 5.10 2.89
C ASN A 111 -3.45 4.42 4.12
N LEU A 112 -3.83 3.16 4.00
CA LEU A 112 -4.36 2.33 5.09
C LEU A 112 -3.32 2.16 6.23
N CYS A 113 -2.13 1.67 5.89
CA CYS A 113 -1.09 1.34 6.87
C CYS A 113 -0.46 2.56 7.53
N ASN A 114 -0.53 3.75 6.90
CA ASN A 114 -0.14 5.00 7.54
C ASN A 114 -1.02 5.32 8.77
N GLY A 115 -2.27 4.85 8.79
CA GLY A 115 -3.16 4.93 9.95
C GLY A 115 -3.56 6.35 10.34
N SER A 116 -3.48 7.31 9.42
CA SER A 116 -3.91 8.68 9.66
C SER A 116 -5.44 8.75 9.79
N PRO A 117 -6.00 9.48 10.78
CA PRO A 117 -7.44 9.71 10.84
C PRO A 117 -7.97 10.54 9.67
N ALA A 118 -7.09 11.18 8.90
CA ALA A 118 -7.41 11.94 7.69
C ALA A 118 -7.20 11.12 6.39
N ALA A 119 -7.07 9.80 6.47
CA ALA A 119 -6.83 8.95 5.30
C ALA A 119 -8.10 8.81 4.44
N ASP A 120 -8.12 9.45 3.27
CA ASP A 120 -9.30 9.52 2.38
C ASP A 120 -9.71 8.14 1.80
N GLY A 121 -8.75 7.25 1.57
CA GLY A 121 -9.03 5.92 1.01
C GLY A 121 -9.68 4.97 2.02
N VAL A 122 -9.46 5.17 3.33
CA VAL A 122 -9.90 4.23 4.37
C VAL A 122 -11.42 4.15 4.50
N PRO A 123 -12.18 5.26 4.57
CA PRO A 123 -13.65 5.20 4.57
C PRO A 123 -14.23 4.47 3.36
N ALA A 124 -13.65 4.67 2.16
CA ALA A 124 -14.11 4.01 0.95
C ALA A 124 -13.83 2.49 0.98
N MET A 125 -12.66 2.07 1.49
CA MET A 125 -12.35 0.64 1.70
C MET A 125 -13.34 -0.02 2.68
N ILE A 126 -13.68 0.67 3.78
CA ILE A 126 -14.66 0.17 4.75
C ILE A 126 -16.05 0.04 4.11
N ALA A 127 -16.49 1.07 3.39
CA ALA A 127 -17.79 1.06 2.73
C ALA A 127 -17.91 -0.02 1.64
N ALA A 128 -16.80 -0.31 0.95
CA ALA A 128 -16.72 -1.38 -0.05
C ALA A 128 -16.61 -2.79 0.57
N GLY A 129 -16.43 -2.90 1.89
CA GLY A 129 -16.21 -4.19 2.55
C GLY A 129 -14.89 -4.85 2.14
N CYS A 130 -13.86 -4.07 1.83
CA CYS A 130 -12.56 -4.58 1.43
C CYS A 130 -11.95 -5.45 2.56
N THR A 131 -11.39 -6.58 2.17
CA THR A 131 -10.51 -7.41 3.02
C THR A 131 -9.06 -7.17 2.64
N VAL A 132 -8.14 -7.44 3.57
CA VAL A 132 -6.70 -7.28 3.36
C VAL A 132 -5.97 -8.58 3.68
N SER A 133 -5.15 -9.05 2.75
CA SER A 133 -4.22 -10.14 3.02
C SER A 133 -2.94 -9.61 3.67
N VAL A 134 -2.63 -10.11 4.87
CA VAL A 134 -1.47 -9.72 5.67
C VAL A 134 -0.56 -10.92 5.87
N THR A 135 0.67 -10.82 5.38
CA THR A 135 1.71 -11.84 5.58
C THR A 135 2.57 -11.46 6.78
N GLY A 136 2.61 -12.35 7.79
CA GLY A 136 3.48 -12.22 8.95
C GLY A 136 4.32 -13.48 9.19
N PRO A 137 5.03 -13.57 10.34
CA PRO A 137 5.87 -14.73 10.68
C PRO A 137 5.11 -16.06 10.73
N ASP A 138 3.82 -16.01 11.09
CA ASP A 138 2.93 -17.17 11.17
C ASP A 138 2.20 -17.49 9.86
N GLY A 139 2.56 -16.79 8.77
CA GLY A 139 1.95 -16.94 7.45
C GLY A 139 0.88 -15.88 7.12
N PRO A 140 0.17 -16.05 5.98
CA PRO A 140 -0.84 -15.12 5.51
C PRO A 140 -2.16 -15.28 6.29
N ARG A 141 -2.87 -14.16 6.47
CA ARG A 141 -4.23 -14.10 7.00
C ARG A 141 -5.04 -13.02 6.31
N GLU A 142 -6.35 -13.18 6.26
CA GLU A 142 -7.27 -12.12 5.85
C GLU A 142 -7.79 -11.36 7.07
N VAL A 143 -7.88 -10.03 6.93
CA VAL A 143 -8.43 -9.09 7.92
C VAL A 143 -9.52 -8.25 7.28
#